data_AF-A0A1A0MW44-F1
#
_entry.id   AF-A0A1A0MW44-F1
#
_cell.length_a   1.000
_cell.length_b   1.000
_cell.length_c   1.000
_cell.angle_alpha   90.00
_cell.angle_beta   90.00
_cell.angle_gamma   90.00
#
_symmetry.space_group_name_H-M   'P 1'
#
loop_
_entity.id
_entity.type
_entity.pdbx_description
1 polymer ?
#
loop_
_entity_poly.entity_id
_entity_poly.type
_entity_poly.pdbx_seq_one_letter_code
_entity_poly.pdbx_strand_id
1 'polypeptide(L)'
;MPTAVRLPAGALPNTGSDHALISIDWTANPPVSYDFWGAAQPSGGTISTSWGGITYDLANGSGIGPGGGTSGSATATNVSRLAGVVRMREIQAGLIPHALAIASSLACPGYFRYPASHTDGFDASANCVPEGSRVQLDPSINVGALPYGQQVIAKALQTFGAYVVDNAGASIAVVFESDPSLIGKPGQIPAAYQSAGLAWDYYDMNAIPWSRLRVLQQWDGNVDVTPPTAPAGVTAVSVAPTSVTVAWQASNDGQGSGVVGYYLWRGDPSGQYWTMVASGSSATLADRSALPGQTYLYGVRAQDGVGRLSSSSNIISVRTPVG
;
A
#
# COMPACT_ATOMS: atom_id res chain seq x y z
N MET A 1 -24.93 -10.25 -1.56
CA MET A 1 -25.10 -10.07 -0.11
C MET A 1 -26.15 -11.02 0.42
N PRO A 2 -25.94 -11.72 1.56
CA PRO A 2 -27.01 -12.44 2.25
C PRO A 2 -28.09 -11.46 2.73
N THR A 3 -29.32 -11.95 2.89
CA THR A 3 -30.46 -11.13 3.34
C THR A 3 -30.42 -10.81 4.83
N ALA A 4 -29.58 -11.50 5.61
CA ALA A 4 -29.33 -11.23 7.02
C ALA A 4 -27.90 -11.66 7.41
N VAL A 5 -27.28 -10.92 8.33
CA VAL A 5 -25.96 -11.19 8.91
C VAL A 5 -26.09 -11.19 10.43
N ARG A 6 -25.38 -12.09 11.12
CA ARG A 6 -25.31 -12.08 12.58
C ARG A 6 -24.29 -11.04 13.04
N LEU A 7 -24.71 -10.14 13.91
CA LEU A 7 -23.85 -9.14 14.53
C LEU A 7 -23.58 -9.50 16.00
N PRO A 8 -22.42 -9.11 16.55
CA PRO A 8 -22.17 -9.20 17.98
C PRO A 8 -23.25 -8.47 18.78
N ALA A 9 -23.61 -9.01 19.95
CA ALA A 9 -24.54 -8.34 20.86
C ALA A 9 -23.98 -6.97 21.26
N GLY A 10 -24.82 -5.94 21.21
CA GLY A 10 -24.41 -4.56 21.51
C GLY A 10 -23.68 -3.85 20.38
N ALA A 11 -23.61 -4.43 19.17
CA ALA A 11 -23.21 -3.68 17.98
C ALA A 11 -24.12 -2.46 17.81
N LEU A 12 -23.51 -1.30 17.59
CA LEU A 12 -24.20 -0.03 17.36
C LEU A 12 -23.63 0.59 16.08
N PRO A 13 -24.49 1.06 15.16
CA PRO A 13 -24.02 1.78 13.98
C PRO A 13 -23.45 3.15 14.37
N ASN A 14 -22.45 3.64 13.64
CA ASN A 14 -21.91 4.98 13.87
C ASN A 14 -23.01 6.05 13.62
N THR A 15 -22.88 7.22 14.27
CA THR A 15 -23.83 8.35 14.12
C THR A 15 -23.34 9.45 13.18
N GLY A 16 -22.16 9.31 12.57
CA GLY A 16 -21.68 10.15 11.47
C GLY A 16 -22.49 9.94 10.19
N SER A 17 -22.23 10.77 9.16
CA SER A 17 -23.03 10.84 7.93
C SER A 17 -23.27 9.50 7.24
N ASP A 18 -22.26 8.64 7.23
CA ASP A 18 -22.29 7.37 6.49
C ASP A 18 -22.91 6.23 7.31
N HIS A 19 -23.13 6.47 8.61
CA HIS A 19 -23.61 5.46 9.55
C HIS A 19 -22.87 4.11 9.40
N ALA A 20 -21.55 4.18 9.23
CA ALA A 20 -20.75 3.00 8.94
C ALA A 20 -20.76 1.99 10.09
N LEU A 21 -20.80 0.71 9.74
CA LEU A 21 -20.63 -0.40 10.67
C LEU A 21 -19.83 -1.51 9.99
N ILE A 22 -18.89 -2.11 10.71
CA ILE A 22 -18.14 -3.27 10.23
C ILE A 22 -18.30 -4.39 11.25
N SER A 23 -18.56 -5.60 10.77
CA SER A 23 -18.60 -6.82 11.58
C SER A 23 -17.70 -7.88 10.98
N ILE A 24 -16.95 -8.58 11.82
CA ILE A 24 -16.09 -9.69 11.39
C ILE A 24 -16.72 -10.99 11.85
N ASP A 25 -16.94 -11.92 10.93
CA ASP A 25 -17.35 -13.29 11.24
C ASP A 25 -16.13 -14.20 11.25
N TRP A 26 -15.60 -14.41 12.45
CA TRP A 26 -14.50 -15.33 12.71
C TRP A 26 -14.91 -16.81 12.65
N THR A 27 -16.21 -17.11 12.57
CA THR A 27 -16.71 -18.49 12.46
C THR A 27 -16.75 -18.99 11.02
N ALA A 28 -16.70 -18.07 10.05
CA ALA A 28 -16.49 -18.40 8.65
C ALA A 28 -15.07 -18.93 8.41
N ASN A 29 -14.93 -19.84 7.44
CA ASN A 29 -13.63 -20.41 7.07
C ASN A 29 -13.43 -20.33 5.54
N PRO A 30 -12.61 -19.39 5.03
CA PRO A 30 -11.82 -18.42 5.79
C PRO A 30 -12.68 -17.29 6.41
N PRO A 31 -12.19 -16.56 7.43
CA PRO A 31 -12.94 -15.46 8.06
C PRO A 31 -13.34 -14.38 7.05
N VAL A 32 -14.48 -13.73 7.28
CA VAL A 32 -15.01 -12.69 6.38
C VAL A 32 -15.37 -11.42 7.16
N SER A 33 -15.25 -10.25 6.52
CA SER A 33 -15.85 -9.01 7.04
C SER A 33 -17.11 -8.66 6.28
N TYR A 34 -18.06 -8.06 7.00
CA TYR A 34 -19.21 -7.37 6.45
C TYR A 34 -19.08 -5.90 6.78
N ASP A 35 -19.04 -5.08 5.74
CA ASP A 35 -19.03 -3.63 5.83
C ASP A 35 -20.43 -3.15 5.46
N PHE A 36 -20.94 -2.14 6.17
CA PHE A 36 -22.29 -1.61 6.00
C PHE A 36 -22.28 -0.09 5.89
N TRP A 37 -23.10 0.44 4.99
CA TRP A 37 -23.37 1.87 4.85
C TRP A 37 -24.86 2.15 5.11
N GLY A 38 -25.13 3.31 5.73
CA GLY A 38 -26.48 3.68 6.12
C GLY A 38 -27.05 2.71 7.17
N ALA A 39 -26.22 2.22 8.10
CA ALA A 39 -26.67 1.30 9.12
C ALA A 39 -27.51 2.05 10.17
N ALA A 40 -28.72 1.57 10.42
CA ALA A 40 -29.62 2.16 11.40
C ALA A 40 -30.16 1.07 12.30
N GLN A 41 -30.40 1.39 13.56
CA GLN A 41 -31.06 0.48 14.50
C GLN A 41 -32.46 1.03 14.82
N PRO A 42 -33.50 0.65 14.06
CA PRO A 42 -34.88 0.90 14.44
C PRO A 42 -35.19 0.28 15.81
N SER A 43 -36.23 0.79 16.49
CA SER A 43 -36.74 0.21 17.74
C SER A 43 -37.00 -1.30 17.57
N GLY A 44 -36.31 -2.15 18.34
CA GLY A 44 -36.43 -3.61 18.24
C GLY A 44 -35.11 -4.38 18.16
N GLY A 45 -33.96 -3.70 18.16
CA GLY A 45 -32.64 -4.35 18.29
C GLY A 45 -32.03 -4.87 16.98
N THR A 46 -32.81 -4.98 15.90
CA THR A 46 -32.32 -5.30 14.55
C THR A 46 -31.68 -4.08 13.89
N ILE A 47 -30.52 -4.26 13.25
CA ILE A 47 -29.88 -3.22 12.44
C ILE A 47 -30.24 -3.44 10.97
N SER A 48 -30.77 -2.40 10.31
CA SER A 48 -30.98 -2.36 8.87
C SER A 48 -29.88 -1.55 8.19
N THR A 49 -29.59 -1.82 6.92
CA THR A 49 -28.53 -1.15 6.17
C THR A 49 -29.03 -0.81 4.77
N SER A 50 -28.53 0.27 4.18
CA SER A 50 -28.91 0.65 2.82
C SER A 50 -28.03 -0.05 1.78
N TRP A 51 -26.75 -0.23 2.11
CA TRP A 51 -25.80 -0.99 1.30
C TRP A 51 -24.84 -1.78 2.19
N GLY A 52 -24.18 -2.79 1.60
CA GLY A 52 -23.10 -3.49 2.28
C GLY A 52 -22.11 -4.15 1.33
N GLY A 53 -20.87 -4.34 1.79
CA GLY A 53 -19.80 -5.09 1.12
C GLY A 53 -19.33 -6.30 1.94
N ILE A 54 -18.92 -7.39 1.27
CA ILE A 54 -18.31 -8.56 1.93
C ILE A 54 -16.85 -8.62 1.51
N THR A 55 -15.93 -8.68 2.46
CA THR A 55 -14.54 -9.05 2.19
C THR A 55 -14.34 -10.50 2.54
N TYR A 56 -14.03 -11.31 1.54
CA TYR A 56 -13.74 -12.73 1.71
C TYR A 56 -12.28 -12.95 2.04
N ASP A 57 -12.02 -14.02 2.79
CA ASP A 57 -10.69 -14.46 3.16
C ASP A 57 -9.86 -13.33 3.79
N LEU A 58 -10.22 -12.91 5.01
CA LEU A 58 -9.46 -11.89 5.73
C LEU A 58 -8.02 -12.31 6.06
N ALA A 59 -7.67 -13.60 5.88
CA ALA A 59 -6.34 -14.09 6.14
C ALA A 59 -5.41 -13.92 4.92
N ASN A 60 -5.89 -14.23 3.71
CA ASN A 60 -5.06 -14.26 2.49
C ASN A 60 -5.71 -13.62 1.25
N GLY A 61 -6.94 -13.11 1.39
CA GLY A 61 -7.69 -12.48 0.33
C GLY A 61 -7.17 -11.08 -0.03
N SER A 62 -7.67 -10.55 -1.14
CA SER A 62 -7.26 -9.25 -1.68
C SER A 62 -7.73 -8.05 -0.85
N GLY A 63 -8.65 -8.25 0.11
CA GLY A 63 -9.29 -7.14 0.82
C GLY A 63 -10.37 -6.41 0.01
N ILE A 64 -10.72 -6.92 -1.18
CA ILE A 64 -11.68 -6.33 -2.12
C ILE A 64 -12.90 -7.23 -2.19
N GLY A 65 -14.09 -6.68 -1.95
CA GLY A 65 -15.33 -7.42 -2.09
C GLY A 65 -15.65 -7.76 -3.56
N PRO A 66 -16.32 -8.91 -3.82
CA PRO A 66 -16.67 -9.30 -5.18
C PRO A 66 -17.71 -8.36 -5.78
N GLY A 67 -17.64 -8.21 -7.11
CA GLY A 67 -18.47 -7.28 -7.87
C GLY A 67 -17.65 -6.10 -8.39
N GLY A 68 -17.91 -5.70 -9.63
CA GLY A 68 -17.47 -4.45 -10.23
C GLY A 68 -18.66 -3.78 -10.89
N GLY A 69 -18.62 -2.46 -11.03
CA GLY A 69 -19.77 -1.65 -11.46
C GLY A 69 -20.64 -1.09 -10.32
N THR A 70 -21.74 -0.43 -10.66
CA THR A 70 -22.56 0.43 -9.76
C THR A 70 -23.46 -0.29 -8.75
N SER A 71 -23.29 -1.59 -8.53
CA SER A 71 -24.17 -2.36 -7.64
C SER A 71 -23.53 -2.55 -6.27
N GLY A 72 -23.75 -1.56 -5.40
CA GLY A 72 -24.02 -1.71 -3.98
C GLY A 72 -22.92 -2.23 -3.09
N SER A 73 -22.23 -1.29 -2.44
CA SER A 73 -21.19 -1.57 -1.48
C SER A 73 -21.22 -0.58 -0.33
N ALA A 74 -20.58 -0.94 0.78
CA ALA A 74 -20.43 -0.03 1.91
C ALA A 74 -19.40 1.07 1.65
N THR A 75 -18.52 0.88 0.68
CA THR A 75 -17.56 1.85 0.15
C THR A 75 -17.70 1.89 -1.37
N ALA A 76 -17.53 3.05 -2.00
CA ALA A 76 -17.60 3.21 -3.45
C ALA A 76 -16.57 2.39 -4.24
N THR A 77 -15.64 1.72 -3.55
CA THR A 77 -14.53 0.97 -4.15
C THR A 77 -14.59 -0.54 -3.97
N ASN A 78 -15.52 -1.07 -3.15
CA ASN A 78 -15.46 -2.45 -2.61
C ASN A 78 -14.25 -2.77 -1.72
N VAL A 79 -13.39 -1.79 -1.43
CA VAL A 79 -12.30 -1.97 -0.47
C VAL A 79 -12.88 -1.76 0.93
N SER A 80 -12.72 -2.74 1.82
CA SER A 80 -13.20 -2.61 3.19
C SER A 80 -12.49 -1.48 3.93
N ARG A 81 -13.25 -0.67 4.69
CA ARG A 81 -12.66 0.34 5.58
C ARG A 81 -11.79 -0.32 6.66
N LEU A 82 -12.06 -1.58 7.01
CA LEU A 82 -11.28 -2.36 7.98
C LEU A 82 -9.80 -2.50 7.59
N ALA A 83 -9.50 -2.49 6.28
CA ALA A 83 -8.15 -2.65 5.77
C ALA A 83 -7.22 -1.48 6.13
N GLY A 84 -7.77 -0.31 6.47
CA GLY A 84 -6.97 0.88 6.75
C GLY A 84 -7.52 1.81 7.83
N VAL A 85 -8.47 1.36 8.64
CA VAL A 85 -8.98 2.12 9.79
C VAL A 85 -7.89 2.34 10.83
N VAL A 86 -7.75 3.57 11.31
CA VAL A 86 -6.84 3.90 12.43
C VAL A 86 -7.45 3.38 13.73
N ARG A 87 -6.69 2.57 14.48
CA ARG A 87 -7.17 1.97 15.73
C ARG A 87 -6.62 2.65 16.98
N MET A 88 -7.39 2.57 18.07
CA MET A 88 -7.00 3.12 19.38
C MET A 88 -5.66 2.55 19.85
N ARG A 89 -5.47 1.23 19.68
CA ARG A 89 -4.24 0.52 20.05
C ARG A 89 -3.01 0.97 19.25
N GLU A 90 -3.20 1.38 18.00
CA GLU A 90 -2.10 1.81 17.11
C GLU A 90 -1.61 3.21 17.51
N ILE A 91 -2.53 4.11 17.85
CA ILE A 91 -2.21 5.43 18.40
C ILE A 91 -1.52 5.30 19.77
N GLN A 92 -2.00 4.43 20.66
CA GLN A 92 -1.35 4.17 21.94
C GLN A 92 0.07 3.61 21.79
N ALA A 93 0.28 2.72 20.81
CA ALA A 93 1.59 2.14 20.51
C ALA A 93 2.52 3.09 19.73
N GLY A 94 2.00 4.17 19.17
CA GLY A 94 2.76 5.12 18.35
C GLY A 94 3.11 4.58 16.96
N LEU A 95 2.43 3.53 16.49
CA LEU A 95 2.69 2.84 15.23
C LEU A 95 1.38 2.37 14.59
N ILE A 96 1.13 2.81 13.36
CA ILE A 96 0.09 2.26 12.48
C ILE A 96 0.81 1.47 11.37
N PRO A 97 0.81 0.12 11.41
CA PRO A 97 1.64 -0.72 10.55
C PRO A 97 0.94 -1.08 9.22
N HIS A 98 0.12 -0.18 8.68
CA HIS A 98 -0.63 -0.41 7.44
C HIS A 98 -0.92 0.91 6.73
N ALA A 99 -1.34 0.81 5.47
CA ALA A 99 -1.87 1.95 4.73
C ALA A 99 -3.22 2.38 5.31
N LEU A 100 -3.52 3.67 5.25
CA LEU A 100 -4.80 4.19 5.76
C LEU A 100 -5.91 4.04 4.72
N ALA A 101 -7.14 3.83 5.19
CA ALA A 101 -8.34 3.98 4.37
C ALA A 101 -8.80 5.43 4.50
N ILE A 102 -8.88 6.14 3.38
CA ILE A 102 -9.31 7.53 3.34
C ILE A 102 -10.48 7.71 2.37
N ALA A 103 -11.29 8.72 2.63
CA ALA A 103 -12.28 9.20 1.67
C ALA A 103 -11.90 10.61 1.19
N SER A 104 -12.35 11.00 0.00
CA SER A 104 -11.97 12.29 -0.60
C SER A 104 -13.08 12.91 -1.43
N SER A 105 -13.31 14.21 -1.25
CA SER A 105 -14.18 15.02 -2.10
C SER A 105 -13.62 15.26 -3.51
N LEU A 106 -12.40 14.79 -3.77
CA LEU A 106 -11.72 14.93 -5.05
C LEU A 106 -11.88 13.66 -5.92
N ALA A 107 -12.73 12.72 -5.52
CA ALA A 107 -12.94 11.46 -6.22
C ALA A 107 -13.44 11.69 -7.68
N CYS A 108 -12.74 11.09 -8.65
CA CYS A 108 -13.09 11.22 -10.07
C CYS A 108 -14.41 10.53 -10.44
N PRO A 109 -15.25 11.10 -11.34
CA PRO A 109 -16.39 10.41 -11.90
C PRO A 109 -15.98 9.40 -12.97
N GLY A 110 -16.48 8.17 -12.86
CA GLY A 110 -16.35 7.15 -13.90
C GLY A 110 -14.93 6.63 -14.17
N TYR A 111 -13.95 7.04 -13.37
CA TYR A 111 -12.56 6.59 -13.49
C TYR A 111 -11.98 6.23 -12.13
N PHE A 112 -11.52 4.98 -12.01
CA PHE A 112 -10.96 4.40 -10.79
C PHE A 112 -9.73 3.54 -11.12
N ARG A 113 -8.99 3.14 -10.09
CA ARG A 113 -7.80 2.28 -10.16
C ARG A 113 -7.91 1.14 -9.16
N TYR A 114 -7.24 0.02 -9.39
CA TYR A 114 -7.17 -1.01 -8.35
C TYR A 114 -6.52 -0.44 -7.07
N PRO A 115 -7.00 -0.78 -5.86
CA PRO A 115 -7.93 -1.87 -5.53
C PRO A 115 -9.42 -1.57 -5.70
N ALA A 116 -9.80 -0.38 -6.15
CA ALA A 116 -11.20 -0.09 -6.41
C ALA A 116 -11.77 -0.90 -7.58
N SER A 117 -13.01 -1.34 -7.46
CA SER A 117 -13.77 -2.01 -8.52
C SER A 117 -14.80 -1.12 -9.22
N HIS A 118 -15.07 0.07 -8.66
CA HIS A 118 -15.95 1.10 -9.19
C HIS A 118 -15.61 2.44 -8.52
N THR A 119 -16.38 3.48 -8.87
CA THR A 119 -16.35 4.78 -8.19
C THR A 119 -17.71 5.45 -8.21
N ASP A 120 -18.02 6.22 -7.17
CA ASP A 120 -19.16 7.14 -7.10
C ASP A 120 -18.75 8.62 -7.04
N GLY A 121 -17.46 8.89 -7.29
CA GLY A 121 -16.90 10.24 -7.31
C GLY A 121 -17.59 11.18 -8.29
N PHE A 122 -17.52 12.47 -8.01
CA PHE A 122 -18.18 13.51 -8.80
C PHE A 122 -17.28 14.70 -9.18
N ASP A 123 -16.00 14.69 -8.80
CA ASP A 123 -15.07 15.77 -9.14
C ASP A 123 -14.63 15.67 -10.61
N ALA A 124 -15.23 16.47 -11.48
CA ALA A 124 -14.91 16.53 -12.90
C ALA A 124 -13.66 17.37 -13.23
N SER A 125 -12.93 17.87 -12.23
CA SER A 125 -11.70 18.64 -12.46
C SER A 125 -10.60 17.76 -13.03
N ALA A 126 -9.68 18.38 -13.79
CA ALA A 126 -8.52 17.67 -14.34
C ALA A 126 -7.57 17.10 -13.26
N ASN A 127 -7.72 17.55 -12.02
CA ASN A 127 -6.90 17.14 -10.87
C ASN A 127 -7.66 16.20 -9.93
N CYS A 128 -8.81 15.65 -10.34
CA CYS A 128 -9.52 14.66 -9.56
C CYS A 128 -8.59 13.47 -9.25
N VAL A 129 -8.83 12.82 -8.12
CA VAL A 129 -8.10 11.65 -7.65
C VAL A 129 -8.97 10.42 -7.92
N PRO A 130 -8.53 9.49 -8.79
CA PRO A 130 -9.29 8.27 -9.03
C PRO A 130 -9.38 7.47 -7.74
N GLU A 131 -10.57 6.98 -7.39
CA GLU A 131 -10.69 6.07 -6.25
C GLU A 131 -9.87 4.79 -6.48
N GLY A 132 -9.37 4.21 -5.40
CA GLY A 132 -8.34 3.18 -5.36
C GLY A 132 -6.91 3.70 -5.53
N SER A 133 -6.71 4.99 -5.86
CA SER A 133 -5.37 5.58 -5.88
C SER A 133 -4.70 5.51 -4.51
N ARG A 134 -3.41 5.16 -4.51
CA ARG A 134 -2.56 5.25 -3.34
C ARG A 134 -1.90 6.62 -3.26
N VAL A 135 -2.19 7.35 -2.20
CA VAL A 135 -1.53 8.62 -1.87
C VAL A 135 -0.45 8.39 -0.81
N GLN A 136 0.60 9.18 -0.84
CA GLN A 136 1.69 9.12 0.13
C GLN A 136 2.07 10.52 0.56
N LEU A 137 2.34 10.71 1.84
CA LEU A 137 3.00 11.93 2.29
C LEU A 137 4.45 11.90 1.86
N ASP A 138 4.96 12.99 1.29
CA ASP A 138 6.35 13.10 0.85
C ASP A 138 7.32 12.60 1.95
N PRO A 139 8.08 11.52 1.70
CA PRO A 139 8.92 10.89 2.71
C PRO A 139 10.11 11.76 3.13
N SER A 140 10.42 12.84 2.40
CA SER A 140 11.49 13.78 2.78
C SER A 140 11.08 14.76 3.87
N ILE A 141 9.78 14.88 4.17
CA ILE A 141 9.27 15.81 5.18
C ILE A 141 9.61 15.30 6.59
N ASN A 142 10.15 16.18 7.44
CA ASN A 142 10.39 15.84 8.84
C ASN A 142 9.08 15.87 9.63
N VAL A 143 8.50 14.69 9.89
CA VAL A 143 7.29 14.54 10.72
C VAL A 143 7.61 14.37 12.20
N GLY A 144 8.88 14.34 12.59
CA GLY A 144 9.34 14.10 13.96
C GLY A 144 8.87 15.14 14.98
N ALA A 145 8.58 16.35 14.54
CA ALA A 145 8.19 17.49 15.38
C ALA A 145 6.67 17.74 15.45
N LEU A 146 5.85 16.89 14.80
CA LEU A 146 4.40 17.05 14.83
C LEU A 146 3.83 16.65 16.21
N PRO A 147 2.65 17.18 16.61
CA PRO A 147 1.92 16.68 17.78
C PRO A 147 1.71 15.16 17.70
N TYR A 148 1.81 14.47 18.83
CA TYR A 148 1.95 13.00 18.87
C TYR A 148 0.97 12.23 17.97
N GLY A 149 -0.35 12.46 18.08
CA GLY A 149 -1.33 11.76 17.24
C GLY A 149 -1.15 12.03 15.74
N GLN A 150 -0.91 13.29 15.38
CA GLN A 150 -0.64 13.69 14.00
C GLN A 150 0.70 13.13 13.49
N GLN A 151 1.72 13.04 14.34
CA GLN A 151 3.00 12.40 14.02
C GLN A 151 2.82 10.93 13.66
N VAL A 152 2.03 10.17 14.44
CA VAL A 152 1.80 8.74 14.19
C VAL A 152 1.10 8.53 12.84
N ILE A 153 0.08 9.34 12.54
CA ILE A 153 -0.65 9.32 11.27
C ILE A 153 0.27 9.72 10.11
N ALA A 154 1.06 10.79 10.25
CA ALA A 154 1.98 11.25 9.22
C ALA A 154 3.08 10.22 8.90
N LYS A 155 3.61 9.50 9.92
CA LYS A 155 4.54 8.38 9.72
C LYS A 155 3.91 7.23 8.92
N ALA A 156 2.64 6.94 9.17
CA ALA A 156 1.89 5.93 8.42
C ALA A 156 1.72 6.37 6.96
N LEU A 157 1.34 7.64 6.74
CA LEU A 157 1.22 8.22 5.39
C LEU A 157 2.54 8.27 4.63
N GLN A 158 3.69 8.44 5.30
CA GLN A 158 5.01 8.35 4.65
C GLN A 158 5.39 6.90 4.32
N THR A 159 5.22 5.99 5.28
CA THR A 159 5.71 4.60 5.15
C THR A 159 4.80 3.76 4.26
N PHE A 160 3.50 3.81 4.53
CA PHE A 160 2.50 2.94 3.91
C PHE A 160 1.54 3.71 2.99
N GLY A 161 1.40 5.02 3.16
CA GLY A 161 0.45 5.81 2.39
C GLY A 161 -1.00 5.55 2.79
N ALA A 162 -1.93 5.91 1.91
CA ALA A 162 -3.35 5.71 2.09
C ALA A 162 -4.04 5.40 0.76
N TYR A 163 -5.13 4.65 0.80
CA TYR A 163 -5.98 4.37 -0.35
C TYR A 163 -7.25 5.21 -0.27
N VAL A 164 -7.59 5.87 -1.38
CA VAL A 164 -8.89 6.52 -1.54
C VAL A 164 -9.94 5.43 -1.74
N VAL A 165 -10.74 5.13 -0.72
CA VAL A 165 -11.72 4.05 -0.75
C VAL A 165 -13.15 4.53 -0.93
N ASP A 166 -13.38 5.84 -0.86
CA ASP A 166 -14.73 6.42 -0.90
C ASP A 166 -14.70 7.91 -1.23
N ASN A 167 -15.85 8.42 -1.68
CA ASN A 167 -16.09 9.84 -1.84
C ASN A 167 -16.60 10.46 -0.51
N ALA A 168 -16.25 11.72 -0.24
CA ALA A 168 -16.65 12.39 1.00
C ALA A 168 -16.85 13.91 0.82
N GLY A 169 -17.37 14.58 1.85
CA GLY A 169 -17.49 16.04 1.89
C GLY A 169 -16.17 16.78 2.18
N ALA A 170 -15.13 16.07 2.63
CA ALA A 170 -13.82 16.64 2.97
C ALA A 170 -12.78 16.27 1.91
N SER A 171 -11.79 17.14 1.68
CA SER A 171 -10.72 16.85 0.70
C SER A 171 -9.96 15.57 1.02
N ILE A 172 -9.68 15.31 2.30
CA ILE A 172 -9.16 14.04 2.80
C ILE A 172 -9.82 13.77 4.15
N ALA A 173 -10.53 12.65 4.27
CA ALA A 173 -11.07 12.15 5.53
C ALA A 173 -10.35 10.86 5.90
N VAL A 174 -9.74 10.82 7.09
CA VAL A 174 -9.10 9.61 7.64
C VAL A 174 -10.10 8.88 8.52
N VAL A 175 -10.25 7.57 8.34
CA VAL A 175 -11.22 6.77 9.08
C VAL A 175 -10.63 6.27 10.40
N PHE A 176 -11.32 6.49 11.52
CA PHE A 176 -10.92 6.04 12.85
C PHE A 176 -11.91 5.02 13.42
N GLU A 177 -11.37 4.06 14.16
CA GLU A 177 -12.13 3.11 14.96
C GLU A 177 -12.91 3.88 16.05
N SER A 178 -14.18 3.55 16.23
CA SER A 178 -15.04 4.14 17.26
C SER A 178 -15.14 3.24 18.49
N ASP A 179 -15.29 3.83 19.67
CA ASP A 179 -15.68 3.11 20.89
C ASP A 179 -17.21 3.02 20.94
N PRO A 180 -17.81 1.80 21.00
CA PRO A 180 -19.26 1.62 21.06
C PRO A 180 -19.95 2.39 22.18
N SER A 181 -19.27 2.61 23.32
CA SER A 181 -19.82 3.36 24.45
C SER A 181 -19.93 4.87 24.20
N LEU A 182 -19.29 5.38 23.14
CA LEU A 182 -19.24 6.80 22.76
C LEU A 182 -20.06 7.10 21.49
N ILE A 183 -20.60 6.09 20.82
CA ILE A 183 -21.48 6.27 19.66
C ILE A 183 -22.69 7.12 20.05
N GLY A 184 -22.99 8.15 19.25
CA GLY A 184 -24.07 9.10 19.52
C GLY A 184 -23.79 10.12 20.62
N LYS A 185 -22.53 10.28 21.06
CA LYS A 185 -22.11 11.33 22.02
C LYS A 185 -21.22 12.38 21.34
N PRO A 186 -21.81 13.42 20.71
CA PRO A 186 -21.04 14.46 20.03
C PRO A 186 -19.97 15.09 20.92
N GLY A 187 -18.78 15.32 20.36
CA GLY A 187 -17.64 15.92 21.05
C GLY A 187 -16.80 14.96 21.91
N GLN A 188 -17.13 13.66 21.98
CA GLN A 188 -16.42 12.70 22.84
C GLN A 188 -15.72 11.59 22.06
N ILE A 189 -14.41 11.70 21.82
CA ILE A 189 -13.61 10.60 21.24
C ILE A 189 -13.05 9.65 22.32
N PRO A 190 -12.62 8.43 21.96
CA PRO A 190 -11.86 7.55 22.86
C PRO A 190 -10.68 8.24 23.56
N ALA A 191 -10.45 7.91 24.83
CA ALA A 191 -9.38 8.51 25.64
C ALA A 191 -7.98 8.35 25.02
N ALA A 192 -7.75 7.24 24.29
CA ALA A 192 -6.53 7.01 23.52
C ALA A 192 -6.25 8.13 22.49
N TYR A 193 -7.28 8.60 21.79
CA TYR A 193 -7.17 9.67 20.80
C TYR A 193 -7.05 11.04 21.48
N GLN A 194 -7.83 11.30 22.54
CA GLN A 194 -7.72 12.55 23.32
C GLN A 194 -6.31 12.76 23.85
N SER A 195 -5.74 11.70 24.46
CA SER A 195 -4.38 11.73 25.03
C SER A 195 -3.30 11.95 23.97
N ALA A 196 -3.60 11.61 22.72
CA ALA A 196 -2.71 11.84 21.58
C ALA A 196 -2.86 13.24 20.94
N GLY A 197 -3.76 14.09 21.46
CA GLY A 197 -4.02 15.42 20.90
C GLY A 197 -4.84 15.38 19.59
N LEU A 198 -5.58 14.31 19.37
CA LEU A 198 -6.60 14.23 18.33
C LEU A 198 -7.92 14.77 18.90
N ALA A 199 -8.82 15.22 18.03
CA ALA A 199 -10.10 15.79 18.41
C ALA A 199 -11.27 15.08 17.72
N TRP A 200 -12.48 15.53 18.03
CA TRP A 200 -13.73 15.04 17.43
C TRP A 200 -13.76 15.27 15.90
N ASP A 201 -14.84 14.83 15.27
CA ASP A 201 -15.02 14.83 13.82
C ASP A 201 -14.71 16.18 13.14
N TYR A 202 -14.28 16.12 11.87
CA TYR A 202 -13.77 17.25 11.08
C TYR A 202 -12.58 18.00 11.71
N TYR A 203 -11.77 17.31 12.51
CA TYR A 203 -10.50 17.86 12.98
C TYR A 203 -9.45 17.89 11.86
N ASP A 204 -9.06 19.10 11.44
CA ASP A 204 -8.18 19.33 10.29
C ASP A 204 -6.80 18.66 10.35
N MET A 205 -6.34 18.26 11.55
CA MET A 205 -4.98 17.74 11.77
C MET A 205 -3.94 18.63 11.06
N ASN A 206 -4.03 19.94 11.29
CA ASN A 206 -3.35 20.99 10.54
C ASN A 206 -1.81 20.98 10.60
N ALA A 207 -1.19 20.20 11.49
CA ALA A 207 0.26 20.05 11.53
C ALA A 207 0.75 19.03 10.48
N ILE A 208 -0.12 18.14 9.98
CA ILE A 208 0.19 17.30 8.83
C ILE A 208 0.21 18.20 7.58
N PRO A 209 1.32 18.23 6.81
CA PRO A 209 1.40 19.08 5.63
C PRO A 209 0.67 18.43 4.45
N TRP A 210 -0.66 18.49 4.46
CA TRP A 210 -1.55 17.87 3.48
C TRP A 210 -1.23 18.24 2.03
N SER A 211 -0.72 19.45 1.79
CA SER A 211 -0.27 19.91 0.47
C SER A 211 0.98 19.18 -0.07
N ARG A 212 1.62 18.35 0.74
CA ARG A 212 2.77 17.50 0.37
C ARG A 212 2.37 16.04 0.13
N LEU A 213 1.07 15.74 0.06
CA LEU A 213 0.59 14.47 -0.46
C LEU A 213 0.86 14.37 -1.96
N ARG A 214 1.22 13.16 -2.40
CA ARG A 214 1.37 12.80 -3.81
C ARG A 214 0.54 11.56 -4.11
N VAL A 215 -0.10 11.53 -5.28
CA VAL A 215 -0.60 10.28 -5.86
C VAL A 215 0.60 9.52 -6.42
N LEU A 216 0.78 8.27 -6.01
CA LEU A 216 1.89 7.45 -6.50
C LEU A 216 1.63 7.03 -7.95
N GLN A 217 2.48 7.49 -8.87
CA GLN A 217 2.37 7.19 -10.31
C GLN A 217 2.55 5.69 -10.61
N GLN A 218 3.40 4.99 -9.85
CA GLN A 218 3.67 3.55 -10.01
C GLN A 218 2.63 2.63 -9.36
N TRP A 219 1.62 3.20 -8.68
CA TRP A 219 0.53 2.39 -8.13
C TRP A 219 -0.63 2.33 -9.13
N ASP A 220 -0.66 1.26 -9.94
CA ASP A 220 -1.81 0.87 -10.77
C ASP A 220 -2.68 -0.21 -10.11
N GLY A 221 -2.19 -0.76 -8.99
CA GLY A 221 -2.86 -1.79 -8.22
C GLY A 221 -2.74 -3.21 -8.79
N ASN A 222 -1.94 -3.45 -9.84
CA ASN A 222 -1.48 -4.81 -10.04
C ASN A 222 -0.48 -5.14 -8.92
N VAL A 223 -0.77 -6.18 -8.12
CA VAL A 223 0.34 -6.93 -7.50
C VAL A 223 1.05 -7.56 -8.66
N ASP A 224 2.06 -6.86 -9.18
CA ASP A 224 3.00 -7.43 -10.10
C ASP A 224 3.57 -8.70 -9.45
N VAL A 225 3.24 -9.86 -10.01
CA VAL A 225 3.72 -11.17 -9.58
C VAL A 225 4.73 -11.75 -10.56
N THR A 226 5.04 -11.02 -11.64
CA THR A 226 5.89 -11.50 -12.72
C THR A 226 7.27 -10.88 -12.53
N PRO A 227 8.32 -11.67 -12.22
CA PRO A 227 9.66 -11.11 -12.14
C PRO A 227 10.11 -10.57 -13.51
N PRO A 228 11.03 -9.59 -13.54
CA PRO A 228 11.62 -9.11 -14.79
C PRO A 228 12.29 -10.22 -15.59
N THR A 229 12.44 -10.00 -16.90
CA THR A 229 13.27 -10.88 -17.73
C THR A 229 14.71 -10.91 -17.23
N ALA A 230 15.36 -12.08 -17.28
CA ALA A 230 16.79 -12.17 -16.97
C ALA A 230 17.61 -11.25 -17.90
N PRO A 231 18.62 -10.53 -17.38
CA PRO A 231 19.53 -9.76 -18.22
C PRO A 231 20.20 -10.64 -19.28
N ALA A 232 20.26 -10.16 -20.52
CA ALA A 232 20.82 -10.88 -21.66
C ALA A 232 22.09 -10.21 -22.20
N GLY A 233 22.90 -10.95 -22.97
CA GLY A 233 24.10 -10.40 -23.62
C GLY A 233 25.16 -9.91 -22.64
N VAL A 234 25.29 -10.57 -21.48
CA VAL A 234 26.27 -10.20 -20.45
C VAL A 234 27.69 -10.34 -21.00
N THR A 235 28.47 -9.27 -20.88
CA THR A 235 29.87 -9.22 -21.34
C THR A 235 30.72 -8.31 -20.45
N ALA A 236 32.02 -8.59 -20.37
CA ALA A 236 32.98 -7.71 -19.74
C ALA A 236 33.44 -6.65 -20.75
N VAL A 237 33.20 -5.37 -20.44
CA VAL A 237 33.57 -4.24 -21.31
C VAL A 237 34.87 -3.56 -20.90
N SER A 238 35.33 -3.81 -19.66
CA SER A 238 36.63 -3.38 -19.18
C SER A 238 37.15 -4.34 -18.11
N VAL A 239 38.42 -4.72 -18.21
CA VAL A 239 39.10 -5.62 -17.27
C VAL A 239 40.43 -5.00 -16.88
N ALA A 240 40.57 -4.65 -15.60
CA ALA A 240 41.80 -4.12 -14.99
C ALA A 240 42.25 -5.05 -13.85
N PRO A 241 43.48 -4.92 -13.34
CA PRO A 241 43.97 -5.77 -12.25
C PRO A 241 43.05 -5.80 -11.02
N THR A 242 42.40 -4.68 -10.70
CA THR A 242 41.55 -4.54 -9.49
C THR A 242 40.09 -4.20 -9.77
N SER A 243 39.66 -4.23 -11.03
CA SER A 243 38.26 -3.96 -11.37
C SER A 243 37.79 -4.63 -12.66
N VAL A 244 36.52 -5.02 -12.69
CA VAL A 244 35.86 -5.54 -13.90
C VAL A 244 34.55 -4.78 -14.10
N THR A 245 34.37 -4.18 -15.27
CA THR A 245 33.10 -3.57 -15.67
C THR A 245 32.34 -4.52 -16.58
N VAL A 246 31.11 -4.83 -16.19
CA VAL A 246 30.21 -5.74 -16.89
C VAL A 246 29.05 -4.93 -17.46
N ALA A 247 28.64 -5.23 -18.69
CA ALA A 247 27.50 -4.64 -19.36
C ALA A 247 26.57 -5.73 -19.92
N TRP A 248 25.30 -5.38 -20.10
CA TRP A 248 24.26 -6.28 -20.60
C TRP A 248 23.17 -5.49 -21.33
N GLN A 249 22.26 -6.22 -21.97
CA GLN A 249 21.04 -5.65 -22.54
C GLN A 249 20.00 -5.46 -21.43
N ALA A 250 19.33 -4.31 -21.41
CA ALA A 250 18.33 -3.99 -20.40
C ALA A 250 17.21 -5.06 -20.34
N SER A 251 16.84 -5.43 -19.12
CA SER A 251 15.67 -6.26 -18.85
C SER A 251 14.39 -5.48 -19.10
N ASN A 252 13.31 -6.19 -19.40
CA ASN A 252 11.96 -5.66 -19.42
C ASN A 252 11.10 -6.42 -18.40
N ASP A 253 10.01 -5.80 -18.00
CA ASP A 253 9.06 -6.36 -17.05
C ASP A 253 7.64 -6.43 -17.66
N GLY A 254 7.53 -6.30 -18.98
CA GLY A 254 6.23 -6.28 -19.67
C GLY A 254 5.28 -5.23 -19.10
N GLN A 255 4.15 -5.71 -18.56
CA GLN A 255 3.10 -4.91 -17.89
C GLN A 255 3.24 -4.91 -16.35
N GLY A 256 4.37 -5.36 -15.81
CA GLY A 256 4.68 -5.38 -14.38
C GLY A 256 5.08 -4.00 -13.84
N SER A 257 5.67 -3.99 -12.65
CA SER A 257 6.04 -2.78 -11.90
C SER A 257 7.27 -2.06 -12.48
N GLY A 258 7.88 -2.63 -13.51
CA GLY A 258 8.99 -2.04 -14.25
C GLY A 258 10.33 -2.32 -13.57
N VAL A 259 11.40 -2.38 -14.36
CA VAL A 259 12.76 -2.63 -13.84
C VAL A 259 13.31 -1.37 -13.19
N VAL A 260 13.62 -1.46 -11.90
CA VAL A 260 14.17 -0.33 -11.10
C VAL A 260 15.66 -0.47 -10.80
N GLY A 261 16.23 -1.66 -10.97
CA GLY A 261 17.64 -1.90 -10.65
C GLY A 261 18.20 -3.23 -11.12
N TYR A 262 19.51 -3.36 -10.98
CA TYR A 262 20.28 -4.56 -11.27
C TYR A 262 21.28 -4.85 -10.14
N TYR A 263 21.61 -6.12 -9.99
CA TYR A 263 22.61 -6.62 -9.05
C TYR A 263 23.66 -7.42 -9.81
N LEU A 264 24.92 -7.03 -9.66
CA LEU A 264 26.08 -7.74 -10.20
C LEU A 264 26.61 -8.72 -9.15
N TRP A 265 26.61 -10.00 -9.50
CA TRP A 265 27.10 -11.08 -8.67
C TRP A 265 28.43 -11.60 -9.21
N ARG A 266 29.39 -11.80 -8.30
CA ARG A 266 30.69 -12.40 -8.57
C ARG A 266 30.76 -13.78 -7.92
N GLY A 267 31.03 -14.78 -8.73
CA GLY A 267 31.29 -16.15 -8.32
C GLY A 267 32.79 -16.45 -8.27
N ASP A 268 33.16 -17.39 -7.42
CA ASP A 268 34.48 -18.01 -7.47
C ASP A 268 34.62 -18.94 -8.70
N PRO A 269 35.83 -19.36 -9.11
CA PRO A 269 36.02 -20.21 -10.29
C PRO A 269 35.26 -21.53 -10.27
N SER A 270 34.94 -22.07 -9.09
CA SER A 270 34.15 -23.30 -8.97
C SER A 270 32.65 -23.07 -9.18
N GLY A 271 32.19 -21.81 -9.12
CA GLY A 271 30.78 -21.43 -9.19
C GLY A 271 29.98 -21.79 -7.94
N GLN A 272 30.64 -22.21 -6.87
CA GLN A 272 30.00 -22.65 -5.63
C GLN A 272 29.58 -21.48 -4.74
N TYR A 273 30.36 -20.40 -4.73
CA TYR A 273 30.13 -19.23 -3.88
C TYR A 273 29.95 -17.98 -4.71
N TRP A 274 28.84 -17.28 -4.48
CA TRP A 274 28.49 -16.04 -5.15
C TRP A 274 28.30 -14.92 -4.14
N THR A 275 28.80 -13.73 -4.46
CA THR A 275 28.58 -12.52 -3.66
C THR A 275 28.15 -11.36 -4.55
N MET A 276 27.27 -10.49 -4.05
CA MET A 276 26.88 -9.27 -4.74
C MET A 276 28.00 -8.23 -4.57
N VAL A 277 28.55 -7.74 -5.68
CA VAL A 277 29.70 -6.82 -5.69
C VAL A 277 29.35 -5.40 -6.14
N ALA A 278 28.20 -5.23 -6.80
CA ALA A 278 27.67 -3.92 -7.18
C ALA A 278 26.15 -3.96 -7.39
N SER A 279 25.49 -2.81 -7.30
CA SER A 279 24.09 -2.60 -7.68
C SER A 279 23.89 -1.21 -8.30
N GLY A 280 22.82 -1.04 -9.07
CA GLY A 280 22.45 0.24 -9.68
C GLY A 280 21.39 0.09 -10.76
N SER A 281 20.92 1.21 -11.32
CA SER A 281 19.84 1.24 -12.32
C SER A 281 20.32 1.20 -13.78
N SER A 282 21.61 1.39 -14.03
CA SER A 282 22.19 1.33 -15.37
C SER A 282 22.46 -0.11 -15.80
N ALA A 283 22.37 -0.40 -17.11
CA ALA A 283 22.73 -1.70 -17.69
C ALA A 283 24.25 -1.95 -17.78
N THR A 284 25.00 -1.35 -16.85
CA THR A 284 26.43 -1.53 -16.65
C THR A 284 26.77 -1.32 -15.18
N LEU A 285 27.58 -2.21 -14.62
CA LEU A 285 28.09 -2.13 -13.25
C LEU A 285 29.55 -2.56 -13.20
N ALA A 286 30.28 -2.01 -12.23
CA ALA A 286 31.69 -2.31 -12.02
C ALA A 286 31.92 -2.98 -10.67
N ASP A 287 32.52 -4.18 -10.69
CA ASP A 287 33.20 -4.73 -9.53
C ASP A 287 34.51 -3.97 -9.33
N ARG A 288 34.63 -3.24 -8.22
CA ARG A 288 35.84 -2.50 -7.82
C ARG A 288 36.64 -3.20 -6.72
N SER A 289 36.33 -4.46 -6.46
CA SER A 289 36.90 -5.29 -5.40
C SER A 289 37.61 -6.54 -5.94
N ALA A 290 37.84 -6.59 -7.25
CA ALA A 290 38.56 -7.70 -7.88
C ALA A 290 40.04 -7.66 -7.50
N LEU A 291 40.71 -8.80 -7.54
CA LEU A 291 42.15 -8.92 -7.27
C LEU A 291 42.93 -9.32 -8.53
N PRO A 292 44.20 -8.91 -8.69
CA PRO A 292 45.01 -9.23 -9.87
C PRO A 292 45.25 -10.74 -10.05
N GLY A 293 45.29 -11.19 -11.31
CA GLY A 293 45.61 -12.57 -11.68
C GLY A 293 44.53 -13.61 -11.42
N GLN A 294 43.40 -13.20 -10.83
CA GLN A 294 42.31 -14.08 -10.41
C GLN A 294 41.28 -14.29 -11.53
N THR A 295 40.71 -15.50 -11.57
CA THR A 295 39.54 -15.80 -12.39
C THR A 295 38.28 -15.64 -11.54
N TYR A 296 37.27 -14.99 -12.11
CA TYR A 296 35.96 -14.80 -11.50
C TYR A 296 34.86 -15.17 -12.49
N LEU A 297 33.73 -15.60 -11.95
CA LEU A 297 32.48 -15.72 -12.69
C LEU A 297 31.62 -14.48 -12.44
N TYR A 298 30.92 -13.98 -13.44
CA TYR A 298 29.98 -12.87 -13.27
C TYR A 298 28.60 -13.21 -13.82
N GLY A 299 27.57 -12.84 -13.06
CA GLY A 299 26.16 -12.95 -13.43
C GLY A 299 25.38 -11.73 -12.94
N VAL A 300 24.26 -11.43 -13.58
CA VAL A 300 23.45 -10.24 -13.31
C VAL A 300 21.99 -10.64 -13.11
N ARG A 301 21.31 -9.98 -12.17
CA ARG A 301 19.87 -10.10 -11.96
C ARG A 301 19.23 -8.72 -11.99
N ALA A 302 18.05 -8.61 -12.58
CA ALA A 302 17.23 -7.41 -12.55
C ALA A 302 16.28 -7.44 -11.34
N GLN A 303 15.83 -6.26 -10.91
CA GLN A 303 14.83 -6.08 -9.86
C GLN A 303 13.69 -5.19 -10.34
N ASP A 304 12.46 -5.57 -10.00
CA ASP A 304 11.25 -4.79 -10.28
C ASP A 304 10.92 -3.77 -9.17
N GLY A 305 9.91 -2.93 -9.40
CA GLY A 305 9.44 -1.90 -8.47
C GLY A 305 8.82 -2.44 -7.18
N VAL A 306 8.54 -3.75 -7.10
CA VAL A 306 7.99 -4.43 -5.91
C VAL A 306 9.02 -5.35 -5.23
N GLY A 307 10.28 -5.33 -5.69
CA GLY A 307 11.42 -5.97 -5.07
C GLY A 307 11.74 -7.40 -5.52
N ARG A 308 11.05 -7.99 -6.51
CA ARG A 308 11.36 -9.34 -7.01
C ARG A 308 12.59 -9.32 -7.91
N LEU A 309 13.33 -10.42 -7.87
CA LEU A 309 14.52 -10.61 -8.71
C LEU A 309 14.22 -11.53 -9.88
N SER A 310 14.74 -11.17 -11.06
CA SER A 310 14.75 -12.06 -12.22
C SER A 310 15.52 -13.36 -11.94
N SER A 311 15.41 -14.35 -12.82
CA SER A 311 16.44 -15.39 -12.95
C SER A 311 17.82 -14.75 -13.24
N SER A 312 18.91 -15.45 -12.91
CA SER A 312 20.25 -15.02 -13.30
C SER A 312 20.39 -14.96 -14.82
N SER A 313 21.21 -14.03 -15.30
CA SER A 313 21.72 -14.03 -16.67
C SER A 313 22.56 -15.27 -17.00
N ASN A 314 23.02 -15.36 -18.25
CA ASN A 314 24.19 -16.19 -18.56
C ASN A 314 25.41 -15.75 -17.74
N ILE A 315 26.27 -16.70 -17.40
CA ILE A 315 27.50 -16.45 -16.63
C ILE A 315 28.67 -16.25 -17.58
N ILE A 316 29.50 -15.24 -17.31
CA ILE A 316 30.79 -15.05 -18.00
C ILE A 316 31.95 -15.37 -17.06
N SER A 317 33.03 -15.93 -17.61
CA SER A 317 34.29 -16.13 -16.89
C SER A 317 35.29 -15.07 -17.32
N VAL A 318 35.88 -14.36 -16.35
CA VAL A 318 36.80 -13.25 -16.59
C VAL A 318 38.03 -13.44 -15.72
N ARG A 319 39.22 -13.33 -16.32
CA ARG A 319 40.49 -13.33 -15.59
C ARG A 319 41.08 -11.93 -15.57
N THR A 320 41.38 -11.41 -14.39
CA THR A 320 42.05 -10.12 -14.23
C THR A 320 43.55 -10.24 -14.59
N PRO A 321 44.16 -9.19 -15.17
CA PRO A 321 45.60 -9.12 -15.37
C PRO A 321 46.36 -9.21 -14.04
N VAL A 322 47.60 -9.69 -14.06
CA VAL A 322 48.45 -9.89 -12.87
C VAL A 322 49.05 -8.60 -12.28
N GLY A 323 48.96 -7.48 -13.01
CA GLY A 323 49.62 -6.22 -12.64
C GLY A 323 51.03 -6.10 -13.22
#